data_AF-U9UEV0-F1
#
_entry.id   AF-U9UEV0-F1
#
_cell.length_a   1.000
_cell.length_b   1.000
_cell.length_c   1.000
_cell.angle_alpha   90.00
_cell.angle_beta   90.00
_cell.angle_gamma   90.00
#
_symmetry.space_group_name_H-M   'P 1'
#
loop_
_entity.id
_entity.type
_entity.pdbx_description
1 polymer ?
#
loop_
_entity_poly.entity_id
_entity_poly.type
_entity_poly.pdbx_seq_one_letter_code
_entity_poly.pdbx_strand_id
1 'polypeptide(L)'
;MQNEVKIYQQLSDLQGIYIPNLECYGYFENGMCYVIGTTLVGKPLSFYKYITKGQKVKGMLALNAIHDRGVLHNDIRADNILLDNRNNDVYLIDFGMSNTDYDIMEDGDPK
;
A
#
# COMPACT_ATOMS: atom_id res chain seq x y z
N MET A 1 5.24 6.08 9.60
CA MET A 1 5.94 4.77 9.46
C MET A 1 5.42 3.68 10.40
N GLN A 2 5.31 3.86 11.72
CA GLN A 2 4.73 2.79 12.56
C GLN A 2 3.28 2.44 12.16
N ASN A 3 2.50 3.43 11.73
CA ASN A 3 1.17 3.20 11.15
C ASN A 3 1.23 2.31 9.90
N GLU A 4 2.09 2.67 8.94
CA GLU A 4 2.29 1.91 7.70
C GLU A 4 2.62 0.44 7.96
N VAL A 5 3.50 0.13 8.91
CA VAL A 5 3.80 -1.28 9.28
C VAL A 5 2.56 -2.00 9.80
N LYS A 6 1.74 -1.35 10.63
CA LYS A 6 0.47 -1.96 11.11
C LYS A 6 -0.48 -2.24 9.95
N ILE A 7 -0.57 -1.33 8.98
CA ILE A 7 -1.39 -1.53 7.78
C ILE A 7 -0.86 -2.72 6.97
N TYR A 8 0.45 -2.82 6.72
CA TYR A 8 1.04 -3.99 6.05
C TYR A 8 0.75 -5.29 6.81
N GLN A 9 0.79 -5.28 8.15
CA GLN A 9 0.45 -6.44 8.97
C GLN A 9 -1.03 -6.83 8.85
N GLN A 10 -1.94 -5.85 8.87
CA GLN A 10 -3.38 -6.06 8.69
C GLN A 10 -3.71 -6.60 7.28
N LEU A 11 -3.00 -6.13 6.26
CA LEU A 11 -3.13 -6.56 4.87
C LEU A 11 -2.22 -7.75 4.51
N SER A 12 -1.80 -8.56 5.49
CA SER A 12 -0.83 -9.64 5.31
C SER A 12 -1.22 -10.67 4.24
N ASP A 13 -2.51 -10.93 4.05
CA ASP A 13 -3.03 -11.85 3.05
C ASP A 13 -3.12 -11.25 1.63
N LEU A 14 -2.89 -9.94 1.48
CA LEU A 14 -2.77 -9.27 0.18
C LEU A 14 -1.32 -9.09 -0.28
N GLN A 15 -0.36 -9.39 0.58
CA GLN A 15 1.07 -9.29 0.27
C GLN A 15 1.46 -10.26 -0.85
N GLY A 16 2.24 -9.77 -1.81
CA GLY A 16 2.64 -10.51 -3.01
C GLY A 16 1.54 -10.62 -4.08
N ILE A 17 0.33 -10.11 -3.81
CA ILE A 17 -0.81 -10.14 -4.75
C ILE A 17 -1.16 -8.71 -5.18
N TYR A 18 -1.41 -7.82 -4.22
CA TYR A 18 -1.86 -6.44 -4.45
C TYR A 18 -0.99 -5.39 -3.76
N ILE A 19 -0.20 -5.79 -2.77
CA ILE A 19 0.81 -4.95 -2.12
C ILE A 19 2.14 -5.74 -2.04
N PRO A 20 3.30 -5.10 -1.98
CA PRO A 20 4.58 -5.79 -1.80
C PRO A 20 4.62 -6.61 -0.50
N ASN A 21 5.46 -7.65 -0.43
CA ASN A 21 5.70 -8.31 0.86
C ASN A 21 6.51 -7.39 1.77
N LEU A 22 6.14 -7.33 3.05
CA LEU A 22 6.91 -6.67 4.09
C LEU A 22 8.04 -7.62 4.51
N GLU A 23 9.28 -7.27 4.17
CA GLU A 23 10.47 -8.12 4.41
C GLU A 23 11.13 -7.79 5.75
N CYS A 24 11.16 -6.51 6.12
CA CYS A 24 11.72 -6.06 7.39
C CYS A 24 11.16 -4.70 7.82
N TYR A 25 11.21 -4.45 9.13
CA TYR A 25 10.95 -3.12 9.69
C TYR A 25 11.62 -2.99 11.05
N GLY A 26 11.96 -1.76 11.44
CA GLY A 26 12.52 -1.49 12.76
C GLY A 26 13.44 -0.28 12.81
N TYR A 27 13.98 -0.03 13.99
CA TYR A 27 14.97 1.03 14.19
C TYR A 27 16.36 0.57 13.75
N PHE A 28 17.05 1.44 12.99
CA PHE A 28 18.42 1.24 12.54
C PHE A 28 19.36 2.22 13.27
N GLU A 29 20.66 1.87 13.34
CA GLU A 29 21.74 2.65 14.00
C GLU A 29 21.34 3.30 15.33
N ASN A 30 21.14 2.49 16.38
CA ASN A 30 20.80 2.97 17.73
C ASN A 30 19.56 3.88 17.81
N GLY A 31 18.62 3.76 16.85
CA GLY A 31 17.38 4.54 16.86
C GLY A 31 17.39 5.79 15.99
N MET A 32 18.43 6.02 15.18
CA MET A 32 18.52 7.21 14.32
C MET A 32 17.45 7.26 13.22
N CYS A 33 17.05 6.11 12.66
CA CYS A 33 15.95 6.06 11.70
C CYS A 33 15.09 4.81 11.88
N TYR A 34 13.83 4.91 11.46
CA TYR A 34 12.94 3.77 11.32
C TYR A 34 12.93 3.36 9.85
N VAL A 35 13.16 2.09 9.58
CA VAL A 35 13.23 1.55 8.22
C VAL A 35 12.07 0.59 8.01
N ILE A 36 11.54 0.60 6.79
CA ILE A 36 10.61 -0.40 6.27
C ILE A 36 11.23 -0.90 4.97
N GLY A 37 11.36 -2.22 4.84
CA GLY A 37 11.84 -2.89 3.64
C GLY A 37 10.76 -3.80 3.09
N THR A 38 10.46 -3.66 1.81
CA THR A 38 9.49 -4.50 1.10
C THR A 38 10.12 -5.16 -0.12
N THR A 39 9.45 -6.17 -0.68
CA THR A 39 9.88 -6.76 -1.95
C THR A 39 9.97 -5.69 -3.05
N LEU A 40 11.03 -5.73 -3.85
CA LEU A 40 11.18 -4.84 -5.00
C LEU A 40 10.20 -5.23 -6.11
N VAL A 41 9.27 -4.33 -6.44
CA VAL A 41 8.28 -4.54 -7.50
C VAL A 41 8.29 -3.38 -8.49
N GLY A 42 8.32 -3.71 -9.78
CA GLY A 42 7.92 -2.81 -10.86
C GLY A 42 8.54 -1.40 -10.88
N LYS A 43 7.81 -0.48 -11.52
CA LYS A 43 8.08 0.96 -11.54
C LYS A 43 6.79 1.74 -11.28
N PRO A 44 6.85 2.97 -10.75
CA PRO A 44 5.66 3.79 -10.53
C PRO A 44 4.91 4.08 -11.84
N LEU A 45 3.59 4.15 -11.74
CA LEU A 45 2.68 4.43 -12.84
C LEU A 45 3.00 5.76 -13.53
N SER A 46 3.51 6.73 -12.76
CA SER A 46 3.92 8.06 -13.26
C SER A 46 5.00 8.00 -14.35
N PHE A 47 5.76 6.90 -14.45
CA PHE A 47 6.75 6.70 -15.50
C PHE A 47 6.13 6.27 -16.84
N TYR A 48 4.85 5.92 -16.86
CA TYR A 48 4.16 5.38 -18.02
C TYR A 48 3.18 6.40 -18.59
N LYS A 49 3.32 6.69 -19.89
CA LYS A 49 2.39 7.56 -20.61
C LYS A 49 1.01 6.92 -20.81
N TYR A 50 0.97 5.59 -20.88
CA TYR A 50 -0.25 4.82 -21.14
C TYR A 50 -0.27 3.56 -20.29
N ILE A 51 -1.48 3.12 -19.95
CA ILE A 51 -1.74 1.91 -19.17
C ILE A 51 -2.79 1.06 -19.87
N THR A 52 -2.69 -0.26 -19.73
CA THR A 52 -3.61 -1.21 -20.38
C THR A 52 -4.96 -1.26 -19.64
N LYS A 53 -6.01 -1.74 -20.31
CA LYS A 53 -7.29 -2.03 -19.64
C LYS A 53 -7.13 -3.03 -18.50
N GLY A 54 -6.28 -4.05 -18.68
CA GLY A 54 -5.99 -5.05 -17.66
C GLY A 54 -5.36 -4.45 -16.40
N GLN A 55 -4.41 -3.53 -16.55
CA GLN A 55 -3.81 -2.81 -15.41
C GLN A 55 -4.85 -1.97 -14.66
N LYS A 56 -5.76 -1.29 -15.36
CA LYS A 56 -6.87 -0.56 -14.72
C LYS A 56 -7.74 -1.48 -13.87
N VAL A 57 -8.13 -2.63 -14.42
CA VAL A 57 -8.96 -3.61 -13.70
C VAL A 57 -8.22 -4.15 -12.47
N LYS A 58 -6.94 -4.53 -12.62
CA LYS A 58 -6.14 -5.02 -11.49
C LYS A 58 -5.97 -3.97 -10.39
N GLY A 59 -5.74 -2.70 -10.73
CA GLY A 59 -5.67 -1.61 -9.75
C GLY A 59 -6.99 -1.43 -8.99
N MET A 60 -8.14 -1.53 -9.67
CA MET A 60 -9.45 -1.48 -9.00
C MET A 60 -9.69 -2.69 -8.09
N LEU A 61 -9.28 -3.89 -8.51
CA LEU A 61 -9.37 -5.10 -7.68
C LEU A 61 -8.50 -4.99 -6.43
N ALA A 62 -7.27 -4.48 -6.58
CA ALA A 62 -6.37 -4.24 -5.46
C ALA A 62 -6.97 -3.24 -4.46
N LEU A 63 -7.51 -2.12 -4.96
CA LEU A 63 -8.14 -1.11 -4.11
C LEU A 63 -9.38 -1.65 -3.37
N ASN A 64 -10.24 -2.41 -4.07
CA ASN A 64 -11.38 -3.06 -3.44
C ASN A 64 -10.94 -4.06 -2.34
N ALA A 65 -9.92 -4.88 -2.60
CA ALA A 65 -9.42 -5.82 -1.62
C ALA A 65 -8.87 -5.13 -0.35
N ILE A 66 -8.22 -3.97 -0.52
CA ILE A 66 -7.76 -3.14 0.60
C ILE A 66 -8.96 -2.59 1.39
N HIS A 67 -9.98 -2.06 0.69
CA HIS A 67 -11.19 -1.56 1.34
C HIS A 67 -11.97 -2.65 2.08
N ASP A 68 -12.04 -3.88 1.56
CA ASP A 68 -12.70 -5.01 2.21
C ASP A 68 -12.04 -5.39 3.56
N ARG A 69 -10.82 -4.93 3.82
CA ARG A 69 -10.11 -5.08 5.11
C ARG A 69 -10.25 -3.86 6.01
N GLY A 70 -11.14 -2.93 5.68
CA GLY A 70 -11.41 -1.72 6.45
C GLY A 70 -10.22 -0.76 6.47
N VAL A 71 -9.46 -0.68 5.39
CA VAL A 71 -8.33 0.24 5.23
C VAL A 71 -8.63 1.23 4.11
N LEU A 72 -8.52 2.52 4.40
CA LEU A 72 -8.48 3.58 3.40
C LEU A 72 -7.03 3.98 3.14
N HIS A 73 -6.61 3.93 1.87
CA HIS A 73 -5.23 4.26 1.52
C HIS A 73 -4.89 5.75 1.71
N ASN A 74 -5.83 6.64 1.38
CA ASN A 74 -5.75 8.12 1.48
C ASN A 74 -4.69 8.84 0.63
N ASP A 75 -3.82 8.14 -0.10
CA ASP A 75 -2.84 8.76 -1.01
C ASP A 75 -2.75 8.02 -2.35
N ILE A 76 -3.90 7.87 -3.01
CA ILE A 76 -3.99 7.23 -4.33
C ILE A 76 -3.50 8.20 -5.41
N ARG A 77 -2.27 7.98 -5.86
CA ARG A 77 -1.61 8.74 -6.94
C ARG A 77 -0.72 7.83 -7.79
N ALA A 78 -0.35 8.31 -8.97
CA ALA A 78 0.44 7.52 -9.92
C ALA A 78 1.82 7.10 -9.38
N ASP A 79 2.39 7.83 -8.42
CA ASP A 79 3.66 7.45 -7.79
C ASP A 79 3.52 6.27 -6.81
N ASN A 80 2.32 6.08 -6.27
CA ASN A 80 2.01 5.06 -5.25
C ASN A 80 1.36 3.79 -5.86
N ILE A 81 1.36 3.70 -7.19
CA ILE A 81 0.87 2.53 -7.94
C ILE A 81 2.04 2.01 -8.77
N LEU A 82 2.50 0.79 -8.49
CA LEU A 82 3.62 0.18 -9.18
C LEU A 82 3.11 -0.82 -10.23
N LEU A 83 3.72 -0.78 -11.42
CA LEU A 83 3.49 -1.75 -12.49
C LEU A 83 4.66 -2.70 -12.60
N ASP A 84 4.41 -4.00 -12.42
CA ASP A 84 5.40 -5.04 -12.72
C ASP A 84 5.25 -5.50 -14.18
N ASN A 85 6.21 -5.09 -15.01
CA ASN A 85 6.20 -5.40 -16.44
C ASN A 85 6.42 -6.90 -16.74
N ARG A 86 6.85 -7.71 -15.76
CA ARG A 86 7.12 -9.14 -15.96
C ARG A 86 5.84 -9.96 -16.04
N ASN A 87 4.84 -9.61 -15.24
CA ASN A 87 3.57 -10.32 -15.06
C ASN A 87 2.34 -9.41 -15.32
N ASN A 88 2.56 -8.14 -15.65
CA ASN A 88 1.53 -7.14 -15.83
C ASN A 88 0.66 -6.97 -14.56
N ASP A 89 1.26 -7.15 -13.38
CA ASP A 89 0.61 -6.96 -12.08
C ASP A 89 0.70 -5.50 -11.62
N VAL A 90 -0.19 -5.15 -10.71
CA VAL A 90 -0.34 -3.80 -10.15
C VAL A 90 -0.24 -3.92 -8.64
N TYR A 91 0.62 -3.11 -8.04
CA TYR A 91 0.84 -3.08 -6.60
C TYR A 91 0.57 -1.67 -6.07
N LEU A 92 -0.14 -1.55 -4.95
CA LEU A 92 -0.27 -0.30 -4.21
C LEU A 92 0.81 -0.24 -3.12
N ILE A 93 1.38 0.95 -2.93
CA ILE A 93 2.44 1.22 -1.95
C ILE A 93 2.18 2.54 -1.20
N ASP A 94 3.00 2.80 -0.17
CA ASP A 94 2.95 4.02 0.63
C ASP A 94 1.64 4.17 1.43
N PHE A 95 1.52 3.33 2.45
CA PHE A 95 0.39 3.37 3.40
C PHE A 95 0.66 4.33 4.56
N GLY A 96 1.57 5.30 4.39
CA GLY A 96 1.93 6.27 5.42
C GLY A 96 0.75 7.12 5.91
N MET A 97 -0.19 7.40 5.01
CA MET A 97 -1.38 8.24 5.23
C MET A 97 -2.67 7.44 5.47
N SER A 98 -2.58 6.11 5.55
CA SER A 98 -3.76 5.26 5.59
C SER A 98 -4.45 5.27 6.96
N ASN A 99 -5.77 5.12 6.93
CA ASN A 99 -6.60 4.98 8.12
C ASN A 99 -7.32 3.64 8.08
N THR A 100 -7.61 3.10 9.26
CA THR A 100 -8.53 1.99 9.42
C THR A 100 -9.94 2.50 9.73
N ASP A 101 -10.96 1.66 9.52
CA ASP A 101 -12.34 2.00 9.89
C ASP A 101 -12.47 2.41 11.37
N TYR A 102 -11.62 1.89 12.26
CA TYR A 102 -11.57 2.27 13.67
C TYR A 102 -11.13 3.73 13.87
N ASP A 103 -10.14 4.18 13.12
CA ASP A 103 -9.62 5.56 13.22
C ASP A 103 -10.69 6.59 12.79
N ILE A 104 -11.61 6.19 11.89
CA ILE A 104 -12.70 7.05 11.40
C ILE A 104 -13.83 7.14 12.42
N MET A 105 -14.09 6.06 13.16
CA MET A 105 -15.12 6.04 14.20
C MET A 105 -14.75 6.90 15.41
N GLU A 106 -13.46 7.00 15.77
CA GLU A 106 -13.01 7.86 16.88
C GLU A 106 -13.12 9.37 16.59
N ASP A 107 -13.09 9.79 15.32
CA ASP A 107 -13.24 11.20 14.91
C ASP A 107 -14.72 11.64 14.85
N GLY A 108 -15.67 10.69 14.97
CA GLY A 108 -17.11 10.90 14.81
C GLY A 108 -17.94 10.96 16.09
N ASP A 109 -17.36 10.63 17.26
CA ASP A 109 -18.07 10.70 18.54
C ASP A 109 -17.95 12.11 19.16
N PRO A 110 -19.05 12.85 19.37
CA PRO A 110 -18.99 14.09 20.13
C PRO A 110 -18.69 13.74 21.59
N LYS A 111 -17.61 14.33 22.13
CA LYS A 111 -17.35 14.36 23.58
C LYS A 111 -18.54 14.95 24.36
#